data_AF-A0A413MHJ8-F1
#
_entry.id   AF-A0A413MHJ8-F1
#
_cell.length_a   1.000
_cell.length_b   1.000
_cell.length_c   1.000
_cell.angle_alpha   90.00
_cell.angle_beta   90.00
_cell.angle_gamma   90.00
#
_symmetry.space_group_name_H-M   'P 1'
#
loop_
_entity.id
_entity.type
_entity.pdbx_description
1 polymer ?
#
loop_
_entity_poly.entity_id
_entity_poly.type
_entity_poly.pdbx_seq_one_letter_code
_entity_poly.pdbx_strand_id
1 'polypeptide(L)'
;MKKIHIILLLALGLGVSSCFTSYISNKQVMGVQQGMTQRDVESIFGKPDYRRFDGDMEEWEFHRDNGTPVLTSEPMTIIVQFANKKVISMDTFKGYGRPSPHPVVVPPPTVTTVEVVPGHQSEEIRLMTDTEFNNFIEKLKFTIMSDDQKRLIGQMLDKHDVTSSQCVRIVKEISYTPDQVEMMKKLYPYVRDKQNFNKVIDSLFSTVYKDEMYKFIKEYHQTNK
;
A
#
# COMPACT_ATOMS: atom_id res chain seq x y z
N MET A 1 -16.28 29.86 52.73
CA MET A 1 -16.41 28.48 52.20
C MET A 1 -16.37 28.40 50.67
N LYS A 2 -17.04 29.28 49.91
CA LYS A 2 -17.02 29.27 48.42
C LYS A 2 -15.61 29.37 47.77
N LYS A 3 -14.69 30.14 48.36
CA LYS A 3 -13.32 30.33 47.81
C LYS A 3 -12.43 29.07 47.95
N ILE A 4 -12.67 28.24 48.97
CA ILE A 4 -11.90 27.01 49.21
C ILE A 4 -12.29 25.94 48.18
N HIS A 5 -13.58 25.84 47.84
CA HIS A 5 -14.04 24.90 46.80
C HIS A 5 -13.54 25.26 45.39
N ILE A 6 -13.40 26.56 45.07
CA ILE A 6 -12.85 27.02 43.79
C ILE A 6 -11.37 26.66 43.67
N ILE A 7 -10.58 26.82 44.75
CA ILE A 7 -9.16 26.44 44.78
C ILE A 7 -9.00 24.92 44.70
N LEU A 8 -9.88 24.16 45.36
CA LEU A 8 -9.87 22.69 45.30
C LEU A 8 -10.21 22.17 43.89
N LEU A 9 -11.15 22.80 43.18
CA LEU A 9 -11.49 22.50 41.79
C LEU A 9 -10.37 22.88 40.80
N LEU A 10 -9.66 23.99 41.05
CA LEU A 10 -8.50 24.40 40.27
C LEU A 10 -7.28 23.47 40.47
N ALA A 11 -7.08 22.96 41.68
CA ALA A 11 -6.04 21.99 41.98
C ALA A 11 -6.35 20.59 41.39
N LEU A 12 -7.63 20.20 41.34
CA LEU A 12 -8.07 18.97 40.64
C LEU A 12 -7.91 19.07 39.11
N GLY A 13 -8.09 20.27 38.54
CA GLY A 13 -7.97 20.52 37.10
C GLY A 13 -6.54 20.48 36.55
N LEU A 14 -5.52 20.62 37.39
CA LEU A 14 -4.09 20.57 37.00
C LEU A 14 -3.46 19.17 37.15
N GLY A 15 -4.21 18.17 37.62
CA GLY A 15 -3.71 16.81 37.89
C GLY A 15 -3.93 15.78 36.79
N VAL A 16 -4.48 16.14 35.64
CA VAL A 16 -4.80 15.21 34.53
C VAL A 16 -4.03 15.54 33.25
N SER A 17 -2.72 15.70 33.37
CA SER A 17 -1.80 15.48 32.24
C SER A 17 -1.06 14.17 32.45
N SER A 18 -1.79 13.10 32.74
CA SER A 18 -1.22 11.75 32.71
C SER A 18 -0.96 11.39 31.25
N CYS A 19 0.31 11.20 30.91
CA CYS A 19 0.68 10.43 29.72
C CYS A 19 0.01 9.06 29.86
N PHE A 20 -1.10 8.85 29.15
CA PHE A 20 -1.86 7.62 29.24
C PHE A 20 -1.08 6.55 28.46
N THR A 21 -0.24 5.78 29.16
CA THR A 21 0.38 4.59 28.59
C THR A 21 -0.68 3.49 28.53
N SER A 22 -1.49 3.50 27.48
CA SER A 22 -2.54 2.51 27.28
C SER A 22 -1.92 1.13 27.08
N TYR A 23 -2.17 0.23 28.03
CA TYR A 23 -1.86 -1.18 27.90
C TYR A 23 -2.73 -1.78 26.78
N ILE A 24 -2.09 -2.50 25.86
CA ILE A 24 -2.77 -3.16 24.74
C ILE A 24 -2.59 -4.66 24.89
N SER A 25 -3.70 -5.37 25.07
CA SER A 25 -3.70 -6.83 25.12
C SER A 25 -3.55 -7.44 23.72
N ASN A 26 -2.96 -8.63 23.64
CA ASN A 26 -2.93 -9.40 22.38
C ASN A 26 -4.33 -9.54 21.75
N LYS A 27 -5.39 -9.64 22.56
CA LYS A 27 -6.77 -9.71 22.08
C LYS A 27 -7.20 -8.43 21.33
N GLN A 28 -6.76 -7.25 21.79
CA GLN A 28 -7.01 -5.98 21.09
C GLN A 28 -6.23 -5.89 19.79
N VAL A 29 -5.00 -6.39 19.76
CA VAL A 29 -4.20 -6.47 18.52
C VAL A 29 -4.90 -7.31 17.46
N MET A 30 -5.43 -8.47 17.82
CA MET A 30 -6.24 -9.33 16.93
C MET A 30 -7.58 -8.70 16.50
N GLY A 31 -7.96 -7.57 17.09
CA GLY A 31 -9.18 -6.85 16.74
C GLY A 31 -9.06 -6.07 15.44
N VAL A 32 -7.85 -5.77 14.97
CA VAL A 32 -7.66 -5.04 13.70
C VAL A 32 -7.90 -5.97 12.52
N GLN A 33 -8.73 -5.51 11.58
CA GLN A 33 -9.11 -6.25 10.39
C GLN A 33 -8.90 -5.42 9.13
N GLN A 34 -8.70 -6.11 8.00
CA GLN A 34 -8.63 -5.47 6.70
C GLN A 34 -9.90 -4.64 6.44
N GLY A 35 -9.72 -3.44 5.89
CA GLY A 35 -10.80 -2.49 5.60
C GLY A 35 -11.14 -1.51 6.71
N MET A 36 -10.64 -1.71 7.94
CA MET A 36 -10.77 -0.75 9.04
C MET A 36 -10.20 0.61 8.67
N THR A 37 -10.80 1.69 9.17
CA THR A 37 -10.28 3.04 8.94
C THR A 37 -9.12 3.36 9.87
N GLN A 38 -8.33 4.36 9.51
CA GLN A 38 -7.30 4.93 10.40
C GLN A 38 -7.85 5.31 11.79
N ARG A 39 -9.09 5.82 11.85
CA ARG A 39 -9.75 6.17 13.10
C ARG A 39 -10.07 4.94 13.95
N ASP A 40 -10.48 3.84 13.32
CA ASP A 40 -10.73 2.58 14.03
C ASP A 40 -9.43 2.04 14.62
N VAL A 41 -8.33 2.09 13.85
CA VAL A 41 -7.00 1.68 14.32
C VAL A 41 -6.50 2.58 15.46
N GLU A 42 -6.65 3.91 15.33
CA GLU A 42 -6.35 4.86 16.42
C GLU A 42 -7.17 4.59 17.68
N SER A 43 -8.42 4.14 17.55
CA SER A 43 -9.26 3.83 18.71
C SER A 43 -8.75 2.59 19.48
N ILE A 44 -8.08 1.67 18.78
CA ILE A 44 -7.54 0.43 19.35
C ILE A 44 -6.13 0.67 19.89
N PHE A 45 -5.28 1.31 19.08
CA PHE A 45 -3.85 1.44 19.36
C PHE A 45 -3.43 2.79 19.92
N GLY A 46 -4.28 3.81 19.86
CA GLY A 46 -3.85 5.19 20.07
C GLY A 46 -3.07 5.71 18.87
N LYS A 47 -2.26 6.76 19.09
CA LYS A 47 -1.44 7.34 18.04
C LYS A 47 -0.26 6.43 17.69
N PRO A 48 0.18 6.41 16.41
CA PRO A 48 1.37 5.68 16.00
C PRO A 48 2.64 6.31 16.56
N ASP A 49 3.64 5.46 16.81
CA ASP A 49 4.97 5.86 17.25
C ASP A 49 5.79 6.36 16.05
N TYR A 50 5.66 5.68 14.90
CA TYR A 50 6.20 6.14 13.61
C TYR A 50 5.15 6.07 12.51
N ARG A 51 5.25 7.00 11.57
CA ARG A 51 4.34 7.15 10.44
C ARG A 51 5.12 7.41 9.16
N ARG A 52 4.81 6.68 8.10
CA ARG A 52 5.38 6.84 6.76
C ARG A 52 4.24 6.90 5.75
N PHE A 53 4.35 7.73 4.71
CA PHE A 53 3.34 7.80 3.66
C PHE A 53 3.99 8.00 2.29
N ASP A 54 3.38 7.40 1.27
CA ASP A 54 3.75 7.54 -0.13
C ASP A 54 2.47 7.46 -0.98
N GLY A 55 2.05 8.61 -1.54
CA GLY A 55 0.77 8.75 -2.23
C GLY A 55 -0.43 8.35 -1.34
N ASP A 56 -1.23 7.41 -1.83
CA ASP A 56 -2.40 6.87 -1.12
C ASP A 56 -2.04 5.75 -0.13
N MET A 57 -0.77 5.33 -0.07
CA MET A 57 -0.27 4.32 0.85
C MET A 57 0.29 4.97 2.11
N GLU A 58 -0.01 4.37 3.24
CA GLU A 58 0.44 4.87 4.53
C GLU A 58 0.76 3.70 5.46
N GLU A 59 1.84 3.80 6.21
CA GLU A 59 2.28 2.77 7.15
C GLU A 59 2.44 3.39 8.54
N TRP A 60 1.79 2.78 9.52
CA TRP A 60 1.87 3.14 10.92
C TRP A 60 2.58 2.03 11.70
N GLU A 61 3.56 2.42 12.49
CA GLU A 61 4.31 1.53 13.36
C GLU A 61 4.05 1.89 14.82
N PHE A 62 3.81 0.87 15.62
CA PHE A 62 3.49 0.98 17.02
C PHE A 62 4.45 0.11 17.82
N HIS A 63 5.10 0.69 18.83
CA HIS A 63 5.99 0.02 19.76
C HIS A 63 5.27 -0.16 21.10
N ARG A 64 5.19 -1.39 21.58
CA ARG A 64 4.50 -1.70 22.84
C ARG A 64 5.48 -2.34 23.80
N ASP A 65 5.76 -1.58 24.85
CA ASP A 65 6.61 -1.97 25.96
C ASP A 65 5.74 -2.64 27.01
N ASN A 66 6.23 -3.73 27.58
CA ASN A 66 5.58 -4.30 28.75
C ASN A 66 5.83 -3.43 29.98
N GLY A 67 4.76 -2.81 30.48
CA GLY A 67 4.73 -2.29 31.85
C GLY A 67 5.03 -3.43 32.85
N THR A 68 6.01 -3.24 33.72
CA THR A 68 6.53 -4.24 34.67
C THR A 68 5.74 -4.27 35.99
N PRO A 69 5.90 -5.31 36.87
CA PRO A 69 6.78 -6.47 36.72
C PRO A 69 6.07 -7.83 36.77
N VAL A 70 6.85 -8.87 36.44
CA VAL A 70 6.67 -10.31 36.74
C VAL A 70 6.23 -11.17 35.53
N LEU A 71 7.26 -11.79 34.92
CA LEU A 71 7.24 -13.05 34.15
C LEU A 71 6.78 -12.99 32.68
N THR A 72 7.65 -12.43 31.84
CA THR A 72 7.79 -12.67 30.40
C THR A 72 6.55 -12.39 29.52
N SER A 73 6.48 -11.19 28.95
CA SER A 73 6.17 -11.09 27.52
C SER A 73 7.21 -10.19 26.87
N GLU A 74 7.61 -10.53 25.66
CA GLU A 74 8.59 -9.77 24.88
C GLU A 74 7.92 -8.47 24.39
N PRO A 75 8.67 -7.35 24.23
CA PRO A 75 8.13 -6.15 23.58
C PRO A 75 7.57 -6.52 22.20
N MET A 76 6.59 -5.78 21.69
CA MET A 76 6.00 -6.06 20.38
C MET A 76 5.99 -4.83 19.48
N THR A 77 6.25 -5.08 18.19
CA THR A 77 6.12 -4.09 17.12
C THR A 77 4.93 -4.46 16.26
N ILE A 78 4.01 -3.53 16.08
CA ILE A 78 2.84 -3.70 15.21
C ILE A 78 3.00 -2.74 14.04
N ILE A 79 2.86 -3.24 12.82
CA ILE A 79 2.90 -2.42 11.61
C ILE A 79 1.58 -2.57 10.89
N VAL A 80 0.89 -1.45 10.65
CA VAL A 80 -0.38 -1.40 9.94
C VAL A 80 -0.19 -0.61 8.66
N GLN A 81 -0.53 -1.20 7.53
CA GLN A 81 -0.50 -0.54 6.23
C GLN A 81 -1.92 -0.16 5.81
N PHE A 82 -2.05 1.03 5.25
CA PHE A 82 -3.28 1.58 4.73
C PHE A 82 -3.13 1.88 3.25
N ALA A 83 -4.21 1.71 2.51
CA ALA A 83 -4.41 2.34 1.21
C ALA A 83 -5.77 3.02 1.20
N ASN A 84 -5.85 4.24 0.68
CA ASN A 84 -7.10 5.03 0.70
C ASN A 84 -7.70 5.16 2.12
N LYS A 85 -6.83 5.33 3.12
CA LYS A 85 -7.19 5.46 4.56
C LYS A 85 -7.84 4.22 5.19
N LYS A 86 -7.77 3.06 4.53
CA LYS A 86 -8.26 1.78 5.03
C LYS A 86 -7.14 0.75 5.18
N VAL A 87 -7.18 -0.06 6.23
CA VAL A 87 -6.21 -1.12 6.50
C VAL A 87 -6.18 -2.11 5.33
N ILE A 88 -4.99 -2.37 4.80
CA ILE A 88 -4.73 -3.36 3.74
C ILE A 88 -3.82 -4.50 4.21
N SER A 89 -2.98 -4.25 5.22
CA SER A 89 -2.10 -5.26 5.80
C SER A 89 -1.79 -4.91 7.26
N MET A 90 -1.47 -5.93 8.05
CA MET A 90 -0.98 -5.76 9.40
C MET A 90 -0.02 -6.89 9.75
N ASP A 91 1.16 -6.53 10.24
CA ASP A 91 2.16 -7.45 10.75
C ASP A 91 2.40 -7.21 12.24
N THR A 92 2.71 -8.27 12.98
CA THR A 92 3.11 -8.20 14.38
C THR A 92 4.40 -8.97 14.59
N PHE A 93 5.39 -8.29 15.16
CA PHE A 93 6.71 -8.84 15.44
C PHE A 93 6.95 -8.88 16.95
N LYS A 94 7.64 -9.93 17.38
CA LYS A 94 8.28 -9.96 18.70
C LYS A 94 9.53 -9.09 18.64
N GLY A 95 9.76 -8.31 19.69
CA GLY A 95 10.85 -7.33 19.76
C GLY A 95 10.48 -5.95 19.22
N TYR A 96 11.46 -5.07 19.24
CA TYR A 96 11.41 -3.79 18.54
C TYR A 96 11.87 -3.93 17.09
N GLY A 97 11.12 -3.33 16.17
CA GLY A 97 11.44 -3.26 14.75
C GLY A 97 11.11 -4.53 13.97
N ARG A 98 11.31 -4.44 12.64
CA ARG A 98 11.18 -5.60 11.74
C ARG A 98 12.35 -6.56 11.93
N PRO A 99 12.12 -7.89 11.86
CA PRO A 99 13.20 -8.85 11.71
C PRO A 99 14.04 -8.44 10.51
N SER A 100 15.35 -8.24 10.70
CA SER A 100 16.24 -8.02 9.57
C SER A 100 16.09 -9.21 8.60
N PRO A 101 15.83 -8.96 7.30
CA PRO A 101 16.08 -9.96 6.29
C PRO A 101 17.52 -10.43 6.52
N HIS A 102 17.71 -11.75 6.65
CA HIS A 102 19.04 -12.30 6.89
C HIS A 102 20.04 -11.68 5.90
N PRO A 103 21.27 -11.34 6.33
CA PRO A 103 22.22 -10.68 5.46
C PRO A 103 22.37 -11.55 4.21
N VAL A 104 21.99 -10.99 3.06
CA VAL A 104 22.31 -11.58 1.77
C VAL A 104 23.82 -11.71 1.77
N VAL A 105 24.31 -12.95 1.77
CA VAL A 105 25.74 -13.23 1.63
C VAL A 105 26.13 -12.66 0.28
N VAL A 106 26.74 -11.48 0.29
CA VAL A 106 27.33 -10.91 -0.92
C VAL A 106 28.54 -11.81 -1.22
N PRO A 107 28.54 -12.60 -2.31
CA PRO A 107 29.73 -13.35 -2.67
C PRO A 107 30.88 -12.35 -2.93
N PRO A 108 32.14 -12.73 -2.60
CA PRO A 108 33.28 -11.86 -2.84
C PRO A 108 33.33 -11.46 -4.32
N PRO A 109 33.76 -10.23 -4.66
CA PRO A 109 33.82 -9.78 -6.03
C PRO A 109 34.80 -10.66 -6.79
N THR A 110 34.29 -11.55 -7.63
CA THR A 110 35.09 -12.10 -8.73
C THR A 110 35.46 -10.93 -9.61
N VAL A 111 36.75 -10.61 -9.66
CA VAL A 111 37.33 -9.71 -10.65
C VAL A 111 37.19 -10.41 -12.00
N THR A 112 36.02 -10.30 -12.60
CA THR A 112 35.82 -10.57 -14.01
C THR A 112 36.20 -9.27 -14.69
N THR A 113 37.35 -9.25 -15.34
CA THR A 113 37.68 -8.27 -16.38
C THR A 113 36.56 -8.33 -17.41
N VAL A 114 35.56 -7.46 -17.26
CA VAL A 114 34.51 -7.29 -18.26
C VAL A 114 35.16 -6.52 -19.40
N GLU A 115 35.56 -7.25 -20.45
CA GLU A 115 35.66 -6.66 -21.78
C GLU A 115 34.30 -6.03 -22.09
N VAL A 116 34.32 -4.69 -22.21
CA VAL A 116 33.15 -3.89 -22.55
C VAL A 116 32.75 -4.26 -23.97
N VAL A 117 31.79 -5.18 -24.10
CA VAL A 117 31.04 -5.38 -25.34
C VAL A 117 30.03 -4.23 -25.44
N PRO A 118 30.14 -3.35 -26.45
CA PRO A 118 29.22 -2.23 -26.57
C PRO A 118 27.91 -2.71 -27.20
N GLY A 119 26.82 -2.49 -26.47
CA GLY A 119 25.46 -2.64 -27.01
C GLY A 119 24.72 -3.83 -26.44
N HIS A 120 24.03 -3.58 -25.33
CA HIS A 120 22.66 -3.99 -25.01
C HIS A 120 22.53 -3.87 -23.48
N GLN A 121 22.31 -2.65 -23.01
CA GLN A 121 21.73 -2.46 -21.68
C GLN A 121 20.33 -3.05 -21.76
N SER A 122 20.09 -4.18 -21.10
CA SER A 122 18.72 -4.60 -20.78
C SER A 122 18.13 -3.46 -19.96
N GLU A 123 17.25 -2.65 -20.55
CA GLU A 123 16.50 -1.61 -19.83
C GLU A 123 15.71 -2.33 -18.74
N GLU A 124 16.13 -2.20 -17.49
CA GLU A 124 15.43 -2.74 -16.33
C GLU A 124 14.04 -2.08 -16.30
N ILE A 125 12.98 -2.87 -16.48
CA ILE A 125 11.60 -2.36 -16.51
C ILE A 125 11.32 -1.68 -15.16
N ARG A 126 11.30 -0.35 -15.18
CA ARG A 126 11.16 0.46 -13.97
C ARG A 126 9.70 0.80 -13.72
N LEU A 127 9.34 0.77 -12.44
CA LEU A 127 8.05 1.23 -11.94
C LEU A 127 7.89 2.75 -12.21
N MET A 128 6.80 3.13 -12.86
CA MET A 128 6.61 4.52 -13.30
C MET A 128 6.43 5.48 -12.12
N THR A 129 7.11 6.64 -12.13
CA THR A 129 6.89 7.69 -11.13
C THR A 129 5.56 8.41 -11.35
N ASP A 130 5.03 9.05 -10.31
CA ASP A 130 3.78 9.82 -10.40
C ASP A 130 3.85 10.96 -11.43
N THR A 131 5.01 11.62 -11.56
CA THR A 131 5.21 12.71 -12.52
C THR A 131 5.14 12.19 -13.96
N GLU A 132 5.83 11.07 -14.23
CA GLU A 132 5.79 10.41 -15.54
C GLU A 132 4.38 9.95 -15.89
N PHE A 133 3.69 9.38 -14.91
CA PHE A 133 2.33 8.90 -15.09
C PHE A 133 1.34 10.04 -15.33
N ASN A 134 1.47 11.16 -14.63
CA ASN A 134 0.61 12.33 -14.84
C ASN A 134 0.79 12.90 -16.26
N ASN A 135 2.03 13.06 -16.72
CA ASN A 135 2.32 13.49 -18.08
C ASN A 135 1.75 12.53 -19.14
N PHE A 136 1.82 11.22 -18.87
CA PHE A 136 1.23 10.20 -19.72
C PHE A 136 -0.30 10.30 -19.78
N ILE A 137 -0.97 10.42 -18.64
CA ILE A 137 -2.43 10.53 -18.56
C ILE A 137 -2.94 11.78 -19.28
N GLU A 138 -2.25 12.91 -19.16
CA GLU A 138 -2.62 14.11 -19.92
C GLU A 138 -2.54 13.87 -21.43
N LYS A 139 -1.46 13.24 -21.93
CA LYS A 139 -1.37 12.87 -23.34
C LYS A 139 -2.48 11.92 -23.77
N LEU A 140 -2.80 10.93 -22.93
CA LEU A 140 -3.85 9.96 -23.20
C LEU A 140 -5.23 10.64 -23.36
N LYS A 141 -5.54 11.60 -22.48
CA LYS A 141 -6.79 12.39 -22.52
C LYS A 141 -7.00 13.15 -23.82
N PHE A 142 -5.93 13.74 -24.36
CA PHE A 142 -6.00 14.53 -25.59
C PHE A 142 -5.93 13.67 -26.87
N THR A 143 -5.77 12.35 -26.73
CA THR A 143 -5.70 11.42 -27.87
C THR A 143 -7.12 10.96 -28.23
N ILE A 144 -7.67 11.50 -29.33
CA ILE A 144 -9.09 11.38 -29.71
C ILE A 144 -9.41 10.02 -30.37
N MET A 145 -8.43 9.34 -30.98
CA MET A 145 -8.62 8.06 -31.69
C MET A 145 -8.24 6.85 -30.82
N SER A 146 -9.10 5.83 -30.79
CA SER A 146 -8.91 4.61 -29.98
C SER A 146 -7.62 3.85 -30.33
N ASP A 147 -7.22 3.81 -31.60
CA ASP A 147 -5.98 3.16 -32.04
C ASP A 147 -4.73 3.89 -31.54
N ASP A 148 -4.75 5.22 -31.53
CA ASP A 148 -3.65 6.03 -30.99
C ASP A 148 -3.53 5.87 -29.48
N GLN A 149 -4.66 5.80 -28.77
CA GLN A 149 -4.66 5.48 -27.34
C GLN A 149 -4.06 4.10 -27.08
N LYS A 150 -4.44 3.08 -27.86
CA LYS A 150 -3.90 1.71 -27.75
C LYS A 150 -2.40 1.66 -28.02
N ARG A 151 -1.90 2.46 -28.95
CA ARG A 151 -0.46 2.60 -29.28
C ARG A 151 0.31 3.30 -28.17
N LEU A 152 -0.20 4.43 -27.66
CA LEU A 152 0.42 5.20 -26.59
C LEU A 152 0.55 4.35 -25.30
N ILE A 153 -0.48 3.57 -24.98
CA ILE A 153 -0.45 2.64 -23.85
C ILE A 153 0.56 1.50 -24.09
N GLY A 154 0.64 0.96 -25.32
CA GLY A 154 1.65 -0.05 -25.66
C GLY A 154 3.08 0.44 -25.42
N GLN A 155 3.43 1.60 -25.97
CA GLN A 155 4.76 2.21 -25.79
C GLN A 155 5.12 2.49 -24.34
N MET A 156 4.11 2.78 -23.51
CA MET A 156 4.29 2.98 -22.08
C MET A 156 4.62 1.65 -21.38
N LEU A 157 3.86 0.59 -21.68
CA LEU A 157 4.02 -0.73 -21.07
C LEU A 157 5.30 -1.45 -21.51
N ASP A 158 5.87 -1.09 -22.66
CA ASP A 158 7.18 -1.60 -23.09
C ASP A 158 8.31 -1.19 -22.14
N LYS A 159 8.13 -0.09 -21.39
CA LYS A 159 9.16 0.53 -20.57
C LYS A 159 8.86 0.53 -19.07
N HIS A 160 7.59 0.38 -18.71
CA HIS A 160 7.14 0.56 -17.34
C HIS A 160 6.11 -0.46 -16.89
N ASP A 161 6.31 -0.96 -15.67
CA ASP A 161 5.26 -1.58 -14.88
C ASP A 161 4.29 -0.52 -14.36
N VAL A 162 3.05 -0.92 -14.12
CA VAL A 162 1.99 -0.08 -13.57
C VAL A 162 1.44 -0.62 -12.24
N THR A 163 0.87 0.26 -11.43
CA THR A 163 0.10 -0.13 -10.24
C THR A 163 -1.40 -0.24 -10.55
N SER A 164 -2.14 -0.95 -9.72
CA SER A 164 -3.60 -1.06 -9.82
C SER A 164 -4.26 0.31 -9.74
N SER A 165 -3.74 1.24 -8.93
CA SER A 165 -4.23 2.63 -8.87
C SER A 165 -4.00 3.39 -10.18
N GLN A 166 -2.83 3.21 -10.81
CA GLN A 166 -2.55 3.75 -12.14
C GLN A 166 -3.49 3.14 -13.18
N CYS A 167 -3.75 1.83 -13.15
CA CYS A 167 -4.73 1.18 -14.02
C CYS A 167 -6.14 1.77 -13.88
N VAL A 168 -6.62 2.04 -12.66
CA VAL A 168 -7.92 2.73 -12.45
C VAL A 168 -7.96 4.06 -13.21
N ARG A 169 -6.87 4.85 -13.14
CA ARG A 169 -6.79 6.14 -13.83
C ARG A 169 -6.82 5.98 -15.34
N ILE A 170 -6.08 5.01 -15.91
CA ILE A 170 -6.11 4.74 -17.36
C ILE A 170 -7.51 4.31 -17.82
N VAL A 171 -8.12 3.36 -17.11
CA VAL A 171 -9.42 2.77 -17.48
C VAL A 171 -10.54 3.81 -17.42
N LYS A 172 -10.49 4.74 -16.47
CA LYS A 172 -11.47 5.83 -16.35
C LYS A 172 -11.46 6.84 -17.50
N GLU A 173 -10.37 6.95 -18.24
CA GLU A 173 -10.32 7.80 -19.43
C GLU A 173 -11.01 7.16 -20.64
N ILE A 174 -11.31 5.86 -20.58
CA ILE A 174 -12.01 5.13 -21.65
C ILE A 174 -13.52 5.21 -21.40
N SER A 175 -14.25 5.75 -22.37
CA SER A 175 -15.70 6.02 -22.22
C SER A 175 -16.58 4.78 -22.43
N TYR A 176 -16.13 3.77 -23.19
CA TYR A 176 -16.93 2.60 -23.54
C TYR A 176 -16.50 1.36 -22.73
N THR A 177 -17.46 0.72 -22.05
CA THR A 177 -17.18 -0.36 -21.07
C THR A 177 -16.50 -1.61 -21.67
N PRO A 178 -16.87 -2.11 -22.87
CA PRO A 178 -16.11 -3.17 -23.52
C PRO A 178 -14.64 -2.83 -23.75
N ASP A 179 -14.35 -1.59 -24.14
CA ASP A 179 -12.98 -1.13 -24.36
C ASP A 179 -12.21 -1.01 -23.03
N GLN A 180 -12.91 -0.67 -21.93
CA GLN A 180 -12.35 -0.72 -20.58
C GLN A 180 -11.90 -2.14 -20.22
N VAL A 181 -12.71 -3.15 -20.52
CA VAL A 181 -12.38 -4.56 -20.28
C VAL A 181 -11.19 -5.01 -21.13
N GLU A 182 -11.19 -4.68 -22.42
CA GLU A 182 -10.05 -4.96 -23.32
C GLU A 182 -8.76 -4.33 -22.77
N MET A 183 -8.85 -3.07 -22.32
CA MET A 183 -7.73 -2.35 -21.73
C MET A 183 -7.24 -2.99 -20.44
N MET A 184 -8.15 -3.37 -19.54
CA MET A 184 -7.81 -4.02 -18.29
C MET A 184 -7.06 -5.33 -18.53
N LYS A 185 -7.49 -6.14 -19.51
CA LYS A 185 -6.78 -7.38 -19.91
C LYS A 185 -5.37 -7.08 -20.42
N LYS A 186 -5.19 -6.00 -21.19
CA LYS A 186 -3.87 -5.57 -21.70
C LYS A 186 -2.94 -5.07 -20.59
N LEU A 187 -3.48 -4.37 -19.61
CA LEU A 187 -2.71 -3.82 -18.48
C LEU A 187 -2.32 -4.90 -17.47
N TYR A 188 -3.18 -5.88 -17.22
CA TYR A 188 -3.05 -6.85 -16.12
C TYR A 188 -1.67 -7.55 -16.02
N PRO A 189 -1.02 -8.00 -17.12
CA PRO A 189 0.30 -8.61 -17.05
C PRO A 189 1.36 -7.70 -16.41
N TYR A 190 1.29 -6.40 -16.66
CA TYR A 190 2.25 -5.37 -16.23
C TYR A 190 1.92 -4.77 -14.86
N VAL A 191 0.87 -5.25 -14.20
CA VAL A 191 0.49 -4.75 -12.87
C VAL A 191 1.42 -5.34 -11.83
N ARG A 192 2.11 -4.51 -11.05
CA ARG A 192 3.03 -4.98 -10.00
C ARG A 192 2.30 -5.45 -8.74
N ASP A 193 1.19 -4.81 -8.36
CA ASP A 193 0.39 -5.12 -7.18
C ASP A 193 -0.93 -5.84 -7.52
N LYS A 194 -0.84 -6.97 -8.23
CA LYS A 194 -2.00 -7.74 -8.76
C LYS A 194 -3.07 -8.07 -7.70
N GLN A 195 -2.68 -8.21 -6.43
CA GLN A 195 -3.58 -8.42 -5.29
C GLN A 195 -4.59 -7.27 -5.08
N ASN A 196 -4.28 -6.06 -5.56
CA ASN A 196 -5.13 -4.88 -5.47
C ASN A 196 -6.01 -4.67 -6.70
N PHE A 197 -5.91 -5.54 -7.72
CA PHE A 197 -6.53 -5.32 -9.02
C PHE A 197 -8.07 -5.34 -8.99
N ASN A 198 -8.68 -5.88 -7.92
CA ASN A 198 -10.11 -5.77 -7.67
C ASN A 198 -10.60 -4.31 -7.68
N LYS A 199 -9.75 -3.34 -7.29
CA LYS A 199 -10.07 -1.91 -7.38
C LYS A 199 -10.31 -1.42 -8.81
N VAL A 200 -9.63 -2.03 -9.79
CA VAL A 200 -9.83 -1.76 -11.22
C VAL A 200 -11.11 -2.44 -11.70
N ILE A 201 -11.38 -3.67 -11.26
CA ILE A 201 -12.63 -4.38 -11.58
C ILE A 201 -13.84 -3.61 -11.05
N ASP A 202 -13.71 -3.02 -9.87
CA ASP A 202 -14.77 -2.24 -9.25
C ASP A 202 -15.11 -0.94 -9.98
N SER A 203 -14.25 -0.46 -10.89
CA SER A 203 -14.60 0.68 -11.75
C SER A 203 -15.56 0.33 -12.88
N LEU A 204 -15.74 -0.96 -13.19
CA LEU A 204 -16.73 -1.40 -14.19
C LEU A 204 -18.14 -1.31 -13.61
N PHE A 205 -19.06 -0.70 -14.36
CA PHE A 205 -20.44 -0.53 -13.90
C PHE A 205 -21.24 -1.85 -13.91
N SER A 206 -21.04 -2.69 -14.92
CA SER A 206 -21.82 -3.93 -15.11
C SER A 206 -21.14 -5.13 -14.49
N THR A 207 -21.92 -5.94 -13.76
CA THR A 207 -21.48 -7.21 -13.16
C THR A 207 -21.01 -8.21 -14.22
N VAL A 208 -21.60 -8.21 -15.41
CA VAL A 208 -21.20 -9.09 -16.52
C VAL A 208 -19.73 -8.88 -16.88
N TYR A 209 -19.29 -7.62 -16.97
CA TYR A 209 -17.90 -7.30 -17.28
C TYR A 209 -16.96 -7.55 -16.10
N LYS A 210 -17.45 -7.43 -14.86
CA LYS A 210 -16.69 -7.84 -13.67
C LYS A 210 -16.42 -9.35 -13.69
N ASP A 211 -17.44 -10.16 -13.93
CA ASP A 211 -17.34 -11.61 -14.02
C ASP A 211 -16.40 -12.04 -15.15
N GLU A 212 -16.45 -11.35 -16.29
CA GLU A 212 -15.52 -11.56 -17.39
C GLU A 212 -14.05 -11.32 -16.98
N MET A 213 -13.79 -10.24 -16.24
CA MET A 213 -12.44 -9.95 -15.73
C MET A 213 -11.98 -10.97 -14.68
N TYR A 214 -12.86 -11.41 -13.77
CA TYR A 214 -12.52 -12.46 -12.81
C TYR A 214 -12.17 -13.79 -13.51
N LYS A 215 -12.92 -14.15 -14.56
CA LYS A 215 -12.64 -15.32 -15.38
C LYS A 215 -11.28 -15.21 -16.05
N PHE A 216 -10.99 -14.08 -16.70
CA PHE A 216 -9.70 -13.81 -17.34
C PHE A 216 -8.52 -13.94 -16.36
N ILE A 217 -8.62 -13.35 -15.16
CA ILE A 217 -7.56 -13.41 -14.14
C ILE A 217 -7.28 -14.84 -13.71
N LYS A 218 -8.33 -15.64 -13.51
CA LYS A 218 -8.21 -17.06 -13.16
C LYS A 218 -7.48 -17.84 -14.26
N GLU A 219 -7.84 -17.62 -15.52
CA GLU A 219 -7.23 -18.27 -16.68
C GLU A 219 -5.77 -17.83 -16.88
N TYR A 220 -5.46 -16.54 -16.70
CA TYR A 220 -4.12 -15.99 -16.80
C TYR A 220 -3.13 -16.67 -15.83
N HIS A 221 -3.53 -16.84 -14.56
CA HIS A 221 -2.69 -17.50 -13.55
C HIS A 221 -2.58 -19.02 -13.73
N GLN A 222 -3.53 -19.64 -14.42
CA GLN A 222 -3.43 -21.07 -14.76
C GLN A 222 -2.45 -21.31 -15.92
N THR A 223 -2.30 -20.34 -16.82
CA THR A 223 -1.51 -20.47 -18.05
C THR A 223 -0.07 -19.95 -17.92
N ASN A 224 0.20 -19.05 -16.97
CA ASN A 224 1.51 -18.38 -16.80
C ASN A 224 2.20 -18.74 -15.47
N LYS A 225 2.10 -20.01 -15.05
CA LYS A 225 2.74 -20.53 -13.82
C LYS A 225 4.22 -20.84 -13.99
#